data_AF-A0A3Q3E5H0-F1
#
_entry.id   AF-A0A3Q3E5H0-F1
#
_cell.length_a   1.000
_cell.length_b   1.000
_cell.length_c   1.000
_cell.angle_alpha   90.00
_cell.angle_beta   90.00
_cell.angle_gamma   90.00
#
_symmetry.space_group_name_H-M   'P 1'
#
loop_
_entity.id
_entity.type
_entity.pdbx_description
1 polymer ?
#
loop_
_entity_poly.entity_id
_entity_poly.type
_entity_poly.pdbx_seq_one_letter_code
_entity_poly.pdbx_strand_id
1 'polypeptide(L)'
;MCLFVCLCFQMQDNKTFLSMINHVLHTDGFYFATDYDLTHTLQRLANTSPEFQEMSLLERADQRFVWNGHLLREFMTQPEVRLHPCSLPFILTSHSGCINGKVFEWSIISRRSCFRAGVRYYVRGIDTEGHAANYVETEQVVQFNSAKASYVQTRGSIPFFWSQRPNLKYKPKPQISKTVNHVSSLHTHIALHLIL
;
A
#
# COMPACT_ATOMS: atom_id res chain seq x y z
N MET A 1 -16.45 27.13 -33.43
CA MET A 1 -17.19 25.86 -33.22
C MET A 1 -16.31 24.75 -32.63
N CYS A 2 -15.13 24.44 -33.19
CA CYS A 2 -14.23 23.40 -32.64
C CYS A 2 -13.76 23.62 -31.19
N LEU A 3 -13.39 24.84 -30.79
CA LEU A 3 -12.96 25.15 -29.41
C LEU A 3 -14.07 24.92 -28.37
N PHE A 4 -15.32 25.24 -28.71
CA PHE A 4 -16.47 25.07 -27.84
C PHE A 4 -16.83 23.59 -27.64
N VAL A 5 -16.76 22.80 -28.72
CA VAL A 5 -16.96 21.35 -28.68
C VAL A 5 -15.87 20.66 -27.86
N CYS A 6 -14.61 21.07 -28.03
CA CYS A 6 -13.48 20.59 -27.22
C CYS A 6 -13.68 20.88 -25.73
N LEU A 7 -14.14 22.09 -25.39
CA LEU A 7 -14.46 22.46 -24.00
C LEU A 7 -15.57 21.58 -23.41
N CYS A 8 -16.61 21.27 -24.18
CA CYS A 8 -17.70 20.40 -23.71
C CYS A 8 -17.21 18.98 -23.38
N PHE A 9 -16.34 18.39 -24.22
CA PHE A 9 -15.73 17.09 -23.94
C PHE A 9 -14.84 17.15 -22.69
N GLN A 10 -13.97 18.16 -22.60
CA GLN A 10 -13.13 18.36 -21.42
C GLN A 10 -13.95 18.51 -20.13
N MET A 11 -15.05 19.28 -20.16
CA MET A 11 -15.94 19.44 -19.02
C MET A 11 -16.61 18.12 -18.61
N GLN A 12 -16.98 17.29 -19.58
CA GLN A 12 -17.59 15.98 -19.33
C GLN A 12 -16.57 15.00 -18.72
N ASP A 13 -15.35 14.98 -19.24
CA ASP A 13 -14.26 14.15 -18.72
C ASP A 13 -13.90 14.58 -17.30
N ASN A 14 -13.78 15.88 -17.05
CA ASN A 14 -13.52 16.42 -15.71
C ASN A 14 -14.60 16.02 -14.70
N LYS A 15 -15.88 16.10 -15.07
CA LYS A 15 -16.99 15.64 -14.22
C LYS A 15 -16.86 14.16 -13.89
N THR A 16 -16.46 13.36 -14.88
CA THR A 16 -16.27 11.91 -14.73
C THR A 16 -15.10 11.62 -13.77
N PHE A 17 -13.94 12.25 -13.96
CA PHE A 17 -12.79 12.08 -13.07
C PHE A 17 -13.07 12.55 -11.65
N LEU A 18 -13.73 13.70 -11.48
CA LEU A 18 -14.14 14.20 -10.17
C LEU A 18 -15.08 13.23 -9.47
N SER A 19 -16.04 12.66 -10.20
CA SER A 19 -16.94 11.63 -9.67
C SER A 19 -16.15 10.39 -9.20
N MET A 20 -15.18 9.92 -9.98
CA MET A 20 -14.31 8.79 -9.62
C MET A 20 -13.46 9.08 -8.37
N ILE A 21 -12.84 10.26 -8.29
CA ILE A 21 -12.04 10.67 -7.13
C ILE A 21 -12.93 10.75 -5.89
N ASN A 22 -14.08 11.43 -5.99
CA ASN A 22 -15.02 11.54 -4.87
C ASN A 22 -15.47 10.16 -4.41
N HIS A 23 -15.75 9.22 -5.31
CA HIS A 23 -16.11 7.86 -4.92
C HIS A 23 -15.03 7.19 -4.08
N VAL A 24 -13.76 7.34 -4.46
CA VAL A 24 -12.63 6.78 -3.69
C VAL A 24 -12.47 7.49 -2.35
N LEU A 25 -12.59 8.82 -2.28
CA LEU A 25 -12.45 9.58 -1.05
C LEU A 25 -13.57 9.33 -0.04
N HIS A 26 -14.77 8.94 -0.51
CA HIS A 26 -15.88 8.52 0.35
C HIS A 26 -15.80 7.04 0.75
N THR A 27 -14.82 6.28 0.24
CA THR A 27 -14.61 4.90 0.65
C THR A 27 -13.88 4.89 1.99
N ASP A 28 -14.42 4.16 2.96
CA ASP A 28 -13.73 3.94 4.23
C ASP A 28 -12.41 3.17 4.04
N GLY A 29 -11.48 3.35 4.97
CA GLY A 29 -10.21 2.61 4.96
C GLY A 29 -8.99 3.45 4.61
N PHE A 30 -9.06 4.77 4.74
CA PHE A 30 -7.86 5.62 4.76
C PHE A 30 -7.53 6.01 6.21
N TYR A 31 -6.35 5.64 6.67
CA TYR A 31 -5.86 5.95 8.01
C TYR A 31 -4.57 6.75 7.92
N PHE A 32 -4.23 7.47 8.99
CA PHE A 32 -2.93 8.11 9.15
C PHE A 32 -2.63 8.29 10.64
N ALA A 33 -1.37 8.52 10.96
CA ALA A 33 -0.92 8.95 12.28
C ALA A 33 0.00 10.16 12.13
N THR A 34 0.00 11.03 13.14
CA THR A 34 0.80 12.27 13.15
C THR A 34 2.14 12.10 13.86
N ASP A 35 2.27 11.07 14.69
CA ASP A 35 3.38 10.82 15.59
C ASP A 35 4.01 9.44 15.40
N TYR A 36 3.41 8.59 14.55
CA TYR A 36 3.88 7.23 14.31
C TYR A 36 3.92 6.91 12.81
N ASP A 37 4.96 6.18 12.40
CA ASP A 37 5.08 5.71 11.04
C ASP A 37 4.30 4.40 10.84
N LEU A 38 3.09 4.53 10.34
CA LEU A 38 2.24 3.39 9.99
C LEU A 38 2.69 2.68 8.70
N THR A 39 3.58 3.26 7.88
CA THR A 39 4.03 2.68 6.60
C THR A 39 4.98 1.50 6.82
N HIS A 40 5.76 1.53 7.91
CA HIS A 40 6.69 0.48 8.29
C HIS A 40 6.09 -0.46 9.34
N THR A 41 6.60 -1.70 9.38
CA THR A 41 6.32 -2.63 10.48
C THR A 41 7.16 -2.25 11.70
N LEU A 42 6.73 -2.62 12.91
CA LEU A 42 7.54 -2.47 14.12
C LEU A 42 8.90 -3.15 13.98
N GLN A 43 8.94 -4.33 13.33
CA GLN A 43 10.18 -5.04 13.08
C GLN A 43 11.14 -4.24 12.19
N ARG A 44 10.65 -3.58 11.13
CA ARG A 44 11.48 -2.73 10.27
C ARG A 44 11.98 -1.51 11.02
N LEU A 45 11.10 -0.82 11.75
CA LEU A 45 11.46 0.36 12.55
C LEU A 45 12.48 0.04 13.66
N ALA A 46 12.45 -1.17 14.21
CA ALA A 46 13.44 -1.62 15.18
C ALA A 46 14.85 -1.82 14.58
N ASN A 47 14.93 -2.07 13.27
CA ASN A 47 16.19 -2.31 12.55
C ASN A 47 16.75 -1.06 11.84
N THR A 48 16.07 0.08 11.91
CA THR A 48 16.53 1.34 11.30
C THR A 48 17.48 2.11 12.22
N SER A 49 18.35 2.92 11.64
CA SER A 49 19.28 3.75 12.41
C SER A 49 18.57 4.89 13.16
N PRO A 50 19.19 5.47 14.21
CA PRO A 50 18.63 6.63 14.91
C PRO A 50 18.37 7.81 13.97
N GLU A 51 19.26 8.05 13.00
CA GLU A 51 19.11 9.15 12.03
C GLU A 51 17.86 8.97 11.17
N PHE A 52 17.51 7.72 10.82
CA PHE A 52 16.25 7.43 10.12
C PHE A 52 15.03 7.74 10.98
N GLN A 53 15.12 7.56 12.31
CA GLN A 53 14.03 7.87 13.23
C GLN A 53 13.81 9.38 13.42
N GLU A 54 14.85 10.19 13.20
CA GLU A 54 14.80 11.66 13.23
C GLU A 54 14.21 12.29 11.96
N MET A 55 14.16 11.55 10.85
CA MET A 55 13.53 12.00 9.61
C MET A 55 12.03 12.24 9.80
N SER A 56 11.47 13.17 9.02
CA SER A 56 10.02 13.40 9.01
C SER A 56 9.26 12.15 8.56
N LEU A 57 8.01 12.00 9.00
CA LEU A 57 7.17 10.86 8.62
C LEU A 57 7.05 10.69 7.11
N LEU A 58 6.99 11.81 6.37
CA LEU A 58 6.89 11.79 4.91
C LEU A 58 8.19 11.31 4.24
N GLU A 59 9.35 11.76 4.73
CA GLU A 59 10.64 11.42 4.13
C GLU A 59 11.02 9.96 4.36
N ARG A 60 10.68 9.43 5.54
CA ARG A 60 11.00 8.06 5.88
C ARG A 60 9.94 7.06 5.41
N ALA A 61 8.78 7.52 4.94
CA ALA A 61 7.65 6.64 4.60
C ALA A 61 8.00 5.62 3.50
N ASP A 62 7.55 4.38 3.71
CA ASP A 62 7.59 3.33 2.69
C ASP A 62 6.61 3.67 1.57
N GLN A 63 7.17 4.07 0.43
CA GLN A 63 6.41 4.50 -0.75
C GLN A 63 5.43 3.45 -1.27
N ARG A 64 5.66 2.16 -0.96
CA ARG A 64 4.72 1.10 -1.29
C ARG A 64 3.36 1.34 -0.65
N PHE A 65 3.29 1.99 0.51
CA PHE A 65 2.06 2.14 1.28
C PHE A 65 1.49 3.55 1.26
N VAL A 66 2.24 4.56 0.82
CA VAL A 66 1.77 5.96 0.71
C VAL A 66 0.82 6.12 -0.48
N TRP A 67 -0.50 6.15 -0.22
CA TRP A 67 -1.50 6.24 -1.29
C TRP A 67 -1.59 7.62 -1.92
N ASN A 68 -1.49 8.68 -1.11
CA ASN A 68 -1.47 10.06 -1.58
C ASN A 68 -0.10 10.54 -2.08
N GLY A 69 0.90 9.67 -2.20
CA GLY A 69 2.28 10.06 -2.52
C GLY A 69 2.40 10.81 -3.86
N HIS A 70 1.61 10.40 -4.87
CA HIS A 70 1.55 11.12 -6.14
C HIS A 70 0.99 12.54 -5.99
N LEU A 71 -0.06 12.72 -5.19
CA LEU A 71 -0.69 14.02 -4.94
C LEU A 71 0.21 14.94 -4.11
N LEU A 72 0.98 14.37 -3.18
CA LEU A 72 1.90 15.11 -2.34
C LEU A 72 3.16 15.57 -3.07
N ARG A 73 3.46 15.04 -4.27
CA ARG A 73 4.74 15.25 -4.96
C ARG A 73 5.08 16.72 -5.18
N GLU A 74 4.10 17.53 -5.58
CA GLU A 74 4.30 18.96 -5.80
C GLU A 74 4.50 19.71 -4.47
N PHE A 75 3.81 19.25 -3.43
CA PHE A 75 3.88 19.83 -2.10
C PHE A 75 5.12 19.41 -1.31
N MET A 76 5.80 18.31 -1.66
CA MET A 76 7.04 17.89 -1.00
C MET A 76 8.16 18.94 -1.10
N THR A 77 8.08 19.82 -2.09
CA THR A 77 9.02 20.95 -2.25
C THR A 77 8.80 22.05 -1.21
N GLN A 78 7.64 22.07 -0.54
CA GLN A 78 7.28 23.07 0.45
C GLN A 78 7.61 22.57 1.87
N PRO A 79 8.45 23.30 2.64
CA PRO A 79 8.87 22.86 3.98
C PRO A 79 7.69 22.63 4.94
N GLU A 80 6.61 23.41 4.78
CA GLU A 80 5.41 23.40 5.61
C GLU A 80 4.60 22.10 5.46
N VAL A 81 4.70 21.44 4.30
CA VAL A 81 3.93 20.22 3.98
C VAL A 81 4.66 18.95 4.42
N ARG A 82 5.93 19.04 4.82
CA ARG A 82 6.67 17.90 5.43
C ARG A 82 6.03 17.35 6.70
N LEU A 83 5.13 18.13 7.32
CA LEU A 83 4.36 17.75 8.51
C LEU A 83 3.07 17.00 8.17
N HIS A 84 2.69 16.89 6.89
CA HIS A 84 1.41 16.28 6.53
C HIS A 84 1.47 14.74 6.60
N PRO A 85 0.44 14.11 7.19
CA PRO A 85 0.41 12.67 7.32
C PRO A 85 0.34 11.97 5.95
N CYS A 86 1.15 10.92 5.80
CA CYS A 86 0.99 9.97 4.70
C CYS A 86 -0.35 9.24 4.88
N SER A 87 -1.24 9.32 3.90
CA SER A 87 -2.50 8.60 3.95
C SER A 87 -2.33 7.20 3.37
N LEU A 88 -2.93 6.26 4.08
CA LEU A 88 -2.59 4.85 4.01
C LEU A 88 -3.91 4.07 3.81
N PRO A 89 -4.06 3.27 2.74
CA PRO A 89 -5.28 2.49 2.49
C PRO A 89 -5.25 1.23 3.37
N PHE A 90 -5.76 1.37 4.60
CA PHE A 90 -5.51 0.46 5.70
C PHE A 90 -6.82 -0.04 6.33
N ILE A 91 -6.68 -1.07 7.16
CA ILE A 91 -7.63 -1.39 8.24
C ILE A 91 -6.81 -1.37 9.51
N LEU A 92 -7.13 -0.44 10.42
CA LEU A 92 -6.57 -0.39 11.76
C LEU A 92 -7.67 -0.77 12.74
N THR A 93 -7.41 -1.77 13.58
CA THR A 93 -8.31 -2.08 14.68
C THR A 93 -7.47 -2.36 15.92
N SER A 94 -7.71 -1.59 16.97
CA SER A 94 -7.08 -1.78 18.28
C SER A 94 -8.14 -2.22 19.28
N HIS A 95 -7.75 -3.16 20.13
CA HIS A 95 -8.59 -3.71 21.19
C HIS A 95 -7.74 -3.89 22.44
N SER A 96 -8.35 -3.63 23.60
CA SER A 96 -7.77 -4.04 24.89
C SER A 96 -8.32 -5.42 25.25
N GLY A 97 -7.43 -6.33 25.63
CA GLY A 97 -7.75 -7.67 26.08
C GLY A 97 -7.24 -7.92 27.50
N CYS A 98 -7.75 -8.96 28.16
CA CYS A 98 -7.24 -9.43 29.45
C CYS A 98 -7.08 -10.94 29.42
N ILE A 99 -5.87 -11.43 29.70
CA ILE A 99 -5.57 -12.87 29.82
C ILE A 99 -4.93 -13.08 31.19
N ASN A 100 -5.49 -13.99 32.00
CA ASN A 100 -4.98 -14.31 33.34
C ASN A 100 -4.80 -13.06 34.24
N GLY A 101 -5.73 -12.10 34.17
CA GLY A 101 -5.66 -10.84 34.93
C GLY A 101 -4.67 -9.81 34.39
N LYS A 102 -3.97 -10.11 33.30
CA LYS A 102 -3.02 -9.21 32.63
C LYS A 102 -3.71 -8.51 31.47
N VAL A 103 -3.86 -7.19 31.57
CA VAL A 103 -4.41 -6.36 30.50
C VAL A 103 -3.33 -6.08 29.47
N PHE A 104 -3.65 -6.27 28.19
CA PHE A 104 -2.77 -5.98 27.06
C PHE A 104 -3.54 -5.27 25.96
N GLU A 105 -2.83 -4.54 25.13
CA GLU A 105 -3.37 -3.97 23.90
C GLU A 105 -2.98 -4.86 22.72
N TRP A 106 -3.94 -5.08 21.84
CA TRP A 106 -3.77 -5.82 20.61
C TRP A 106 -4.29 -4.99 19.44
N SER A 107 -3.44 -4.83 18.44
CA SER A 107 -3.76 -4.06 17.24
C SER A 107 -3.48 -4.89 16.01
N ILE A 108 -4.41 -4.87 15.05
CA ILE A 108 -4.18 -5.35 13.69
C ILE A 108 -4.02 -4.13 12.79
N ILE A 109 -2.93 -4.12 12.04
CA ILE A 109 -2.61 -3.11 11.03
C ILE A 109 -2.48 -3.82 9.69
N SER A 110 -3.41 -3.58 8.76
CA SER A 110 -3.30 -4.12 7.40
C SER A 110 -3.04 -3.01 6.39
N ARG A 111 -1.97 -3.13 5.61
CA ARG A 111 -1.46 -2.12 4.68
C ARG A 111 -1.52 -2.64 3.26
N ARG A 112 -2.22 -1.96 2.36
CA ARG A 112 -2.23 -2.35 0.94
C ARG A 112 -1.21 -1.53 0.15
N SER A 113 -0.41 -2.20 -0.66
CA SER A 113 0.53 -1.50 -1.52
C SER A 113 -0.20 -0.73 -2.64
N CYS A 114 0.25 0.49 -2.93
CA CYS A 114 -0.20 1.28 -4.07
C CYS A 114 0.51 0.86 -5.38
N PHE A 115 1.62 0.12 -5.30
CA PHE A 115 2.32 -0.40 -6.47
C PHE A 115 1.59 -1.59 -7.08
N ARG A 116 1.52 -1.58 -8.42
CA ARG A 116 0.82 -2.60 -9.22
C ARG A 116 -0.58 -2.94 -8.66
N ALA A 117 -1.27 -1.92 -8.14
CA ALA A 117 -2.63 -2.07 -7.64
C ALA A 117 -3.61 -2.19 -8.80
N GLY A 118 -4.65 -3.01 -8.64
CA GLY A 118 -5.74 -3.04 -9.61
C GLY A 118 -6.65 -4.24 -9.46
N VAL A 119 -7.69 -4.25 -10.28
CA VAL A 119 -8.75 -5.26 -10.17
C VAL A 119 -8.22 -6.67 -10.44
N ARG A 120 -8.74 -7.64 -9.66
CA ARG A 120 -8.25 -9.02 -9.57
C ARG A 120 -7.99 -9.70 -10.92
N TYR A 121 -8.78 -9.44 -11.95
CA TYR A 121 -8.61 -10.11 -13.26
C TYR A 121 -7.75 -9.34 -14.27
N TYR A 122 -7.55 -8.03 -14.07
CA TYR A 122 -6.75 -7.21 -14.98
C TYR A 122 -5.32 -7.03 -14.49
N VAL A 123 -5.10 -7.08 -13.18
CA VAL A 123 -3.78 -6.88 -12.58
C VAL A 123 -3.40 -8.08 -11.73
N ARG A 124 -2.47 -8.88 -12.25
CA ARG A 124 -1.91 -10.08 -11.63
C ARG A 124 -0.42 -10.21 -11.90
N GLY A 125 0.20 -11.09 -11.12
CA GLY A 125 1.61 -11.37 -11.23
C GLY A 125 2.48 -10.21 -10.78
N ILE A 126 3.73 -10.25 -11.20
CA ILE A 126 4.78 -9.28 -10.88
C ILE A 126 5.01 -8.30 -12.03
N ASP A 127 5.57 -7.13 -11.74
CA ASP A 127 6.18 -6.26 -12.76
C ASP A 127 7.69 -6.46 -12.86
N THR A 128 8.32 -5.66 -13.71
CA THR A 128 9.77 -5.70 -13.95
C THR A 128 10.58 -5.20 -12.76
N GLU A 129 9.99 -4.40 -11.88
CA GLU A 129 10.63 -3.82 -10.70
C GLU A 129 10.50 -4.73 -9.46
N GLY A 130 9.75 -5.82 -9.57
CA GLY A 130 9.63 -6.83 -8.51
C GLY A 130 8.37 -6.67 -7.65
N HIS A 131 7.47 -5.75 -7.98
CA HIS A 131 6.25 -5.52 -7.21
C HIS A 131 5.16 -6.51 -7.62
N ALA A 132 4.69 -7.29 -6.65
CA ALA A 132 3.58 -8.20 -6.85
C ALA A 132 2.25 -7.44 -6.81
N ALA A 133 1.36 -7.76 -7.75
CA ALA A 133 0.04 -7.14 -7.82
C ALA A 133 -0.78 -7.40 -6.55
N ASN A 134 -1.46 -6.36 -6.06
CA ASN A 134 -2.32 -6.41 -4.87
C ASN A 134 -1.61 -6.93 -3.62
N TYR A 135 -0.36 -6.52 -3.42
CA TYR A 135 0.42 -6.85 -2.23
C TYR A 135 -0.14 -6.15 -0.98
N VAL A 136 -0.19 -6.89 0.13
CA VAL A 136 -0.73 -6.48 1.43
C VAL A 136 0.17 -7.02 2.53
N GLU A 137 0.43 -6.20 3.54
CA GLU A 137 1.05 -6.63 4.80
C GLU A 137 0.05 -6.48 5.93
N THR A 138 -0.18 -7.54 6.69
CA THR A 138 -1.01 -7.53 7.89
C THR A 138 -0.11 -7.81 9.08
N GLU A 139 0.01 -6.83 9.96
CA GLU A 139 0.80 -6.87 11.18
C GLU A 139 -0.12 -6.93 12.40
N GLN A 140 0.17 -7.88 13.29
CA GLN A 140 -0.44 -7.99 14.60
C GLN A 140 0.56 -7.47 15.62
N VAL A 141 0.17 -6.44 16.36
CA VAL A 141 0.96 -5.84 17.42
C VAL A 141 0.31 -6.17 18.75
N VAL A 142 1.10 -6.69 19.68
CA VAL A 142 0.70 -6.87 21.08
C VAL A 142 1.58 -6.00 21.95
N GLN A 143 0.98 -5.15 22.77
CA GLN A 143 1.66 -4.33 23.75
C GLN A 143 1.21 -4.75 25.16
N PHE A 144 2.18 -5.07 26.00
CA PHE A 144 1.97 -5.43 27.39
C PHE A 144 3.04 -4.74 28.24
N ASN A 145 2.62 -3.81 29.11
CA ASN A 145 3.51 -2.91 29.85
C ASN A 145 4.46 -2.16 28.88
N SER A 146 5.77 -2.31 29.07
CA SER A 146 6.81 -1.75 28.20
C SER A 146 7.22 -2.67 27.03
N ALA A 147 6.73 -3.91 27.01
CA ALA A 147 7.08 -4.88 25.96
C ALA A 147 6.12 -4.75 24.77
N LYS A 148 6.69 -4.79 23.56
CA LYS A 148 5.95 -4.82 22.30
C LYS A 148 6.40 -6.04 21.49
N ALA A 149 5.43 -6.75 20.92
CA ALA A 149 5.66 -7.83 19.97
C ALA A 149 4.94 -7.51 18.66
N SER A 150 5.56 -7.86 17.55
CA SER A 150 5.00 -7.71 16.21
C SER A 150 5.09 -9.03 15.45
N TYR A 151 4.01 -9.37 14.75
CA TYR A 151 3.94 -10.51 13.86
C TYR A 151 3.35 -10.07 12.53
N VAL A 152 4.13 -10.20 11.45
CA VAL A 152 3.77 -9.71 10.11
C VAL A 152 3.48 -10.88 9.18
N GLN A 153 2.36 -10.80 8.47
CA GLN A 153 1.98 -11.71 7.41
C GLN A 153 1.82 -10.95 6.10
N THR A 154 2.22 -11.55 4.99
CA THR A 154 2.14 -10.92 3.67
C THR A 154 1.19 -11.69 2.77
N ARG A 155 0.49 -10.98 1.89
CA ARG A 155 -0.43 -11.55 0.89
C ARG A 155 -0.28 -10.76 -0.40
N GLY A 156 -0.17 -11.44 -1.53
CA GLY A 156 -0.14 -10.78 -2.83
C GLY A 156 -0.37 -11.76 -3.97
N SER A 157 -0.31 -11.25 -5.20
CA SER A 157 -0.23 -12.11 -6.37
C SER A 157 1.04 -12.96 -6.33
N ILE A 158 0.95 -14.19 -6.84
CA ILE A 158 2.14 -15.05 -7.00
C ILE A 158 3.16 -14.29 -7.87
N PRO A 159 4.43 -14.16 -7.43
CA PRO A 159 5.45 -13.30 -8.04
C PRO A 159 6.04 -13.88 -9.33
N PHE A 160 5.19 -14.13 -10.32
CA PHE A 160 5.57 -14.51 -11.68
C PHE A 160 4.92 -13.55 -12.68
N PHE A 161 5.43 -13.48 -13.90
CA PHE A 161 4.73 -12.81 -15.00
C PHE A 161 3.58 -13.68 -15.49
N TRP A 162 2.38 -13.45 -14.98
CA TRP A 162 1.18 -14.16 -15.40
C TRP A 162 -0.04 -13.27 -15.45
N SER A 163 -1.00 -13.67 -16.26
CA SER A 163 -2.29 -12.99 -16.39
C SER A 163 -3.44 -13.99 -16.36
N GLN A 164 -4.61 -13.51 -15.96
CA GLN A 164 -5.85 -14.28 -15.97
C GLN A 164 -6.98 -13.35 -16.39
N ARG A 165 -6.90 -12.86 -17.64
CA ARG A 165 -7.89 -11.91 -18.17
C ARG A 165 -9.29 -12.54 -18.17
N PRO A 166 -10.32 -11.74 -17.86
CA PRO A 166 -11.69 -12.25 -17.87
C PRO A 166 -12.07 -12.68 -19.29
N ASN A 167 -12.81 -13.79 -19.40
CA ASN A 167 -13.43 -14.26 -20.64
C ASN A 167 -14.77 -14.90 -20.30
N LEU A 168 -15.49 -15.42 -21.30
CA LEU A 168 -16.82 -16.03 -21.12
C LEU A 168 -16.80 -17.33 -20.29
N LYS A 169 -15.63 -17.83 -19.86
CA LYS A 169 -15.52 -19.02 -19.01
C LYS A 169 -15.64 -18.62 -17.55
N TYR A 170 -16.35 -19.43 -16.78
CA TYR A 170 -16.50 -19.28 -15.32
C TYR A 170 -15.14 -19.12 -14.59
N LYS A 171 -14.14 -19.91 -15.00
CA LYS A 171 -12.77 -19.84 -14.46
C LYS A 171 -11.76 -19.81 -15.62
N PRO A 172 -11.36 -18.63 -16.11
CA PRO A 172 -10.34 -18.50 -17.15
C PRO A 172 -9.03 -19.17 -16.69
N LYS A 173 -8.33 -19.89 -17.57
CA LYS A 173 -7.05 -20.51 -17.21
C LYS A 173 -5.96 -19.42 -17.07
N PRO A 174 -5.15 -19.41 -16.00
CA PRO A 174 -3.99 -18.52 -15.91
C PRO A 174 -3.02 -18.77 -17.06
N GLN A 175 -2.46 -17.69 -17.61
CA GLN A 175 -1.43 -17.72 -18.65
C GLN A 175 -0.13 -17.17 -18.07
N ILE A 176 0.88 -18.02 -17.99
CA ILE A 176 2.24 -17.64 -17.61
C ILE A 176 2.95 -17.17 -18.88
N SER A 177 3.63 -16.03 -18.80
CA SER A 177 4.43 -15.53 -19.91
C SER A 177 5.61 -16.48 -20.17
N LYS A 178 5.97 -16.71 -21.43
CA LYS A 178 7.09 -17.60 -21.79
C LYS A 178 8.35 -16.86 -22.22
N THR A 179 8.24 -15.55 -22.41
CA THR A 179 9.28 -14.73 -23.06
C THR A 179 10.08 -13.89 -22.07
N VAL A 180 9.68 -13.85 -20.80
CA VAL A 180 10.29 -13.01 -19.77
C VAL A 180 11.01 -13.84 -18.71
N ASN A 181 12.07 -13.27 -18.15
CA ASN A 181 12.82 -13.89 -17.08
C ASN A 181 12.05 -13.79 -15.75
N HIS A 182 11.49 -14.90 -15.29
CA HIS A 182 10.79 -14.98 -14.02
C HIS A 182 11.71 -14.95 -12.81
N VAL A 183 12.92 -15.50 -12.96
CA VAL A 183 13.85 -15.74 -11.85
C VAL A 183 14.41 -14.43 -11.35
N SER A 184 14.81 -13.53 -12.25
CA SER A 184 15.34 -12.21 -11.86
C SER A 184 14.30 -11.40 -11.06
N SER A 185 13.08 -11.28 -11.56
CA SER A 185 12.03 -10.52 -10.85
C SER A 185 11.59 -11.20 -9.55
N LEU A 186 11.62 -12.53 -9.48
CA LEU A 186 11.40 -13.25 -8.23
C LEU A 186 12.48 -12.94 -7.19
N HIS A 187 13.75 -12.92 -7.58
CA HIS A 187 14.84 -12.54 -6.68
C HIS A 187 14.69 -11.10 -6.20
N THR A 188 14.37 -10.16 -7.09
CA THR A 188 14.07 -8.78 -6.71
C THR A 188 12.90 -8.71 -5.73
N HIS A 189 11.82 -9.44 -5.97
CA HIS A 189 10.68 -9.51 -5.06
C HIS A 189 11.07 -10.04 -3.68
N ILE A 190 11.80 -11.15 -3.62
CA ILE A 190 12.25 -11.72 -2.35
C ILE A 190 13.14 -10.72 -1.60
N ALA A 191 14.07 -10.06 -2.30
CA ALA A 191 14.92 -9.04 -1.70
C ALA A 191 14.14 -7.84 -1.16
N LEU A 192 13.10 -7.38 -1.86
CA LEU A 192 12.26 -6.26 -1.45
C LEU A 192 11.35 -6.56 -0.24
N HIS A 193 11.00 -7.82 -0.01
CA HIS A 193 9.91 -8.18 0.91
C HIS A 193 10.30 -9.15 2.03
N LEU A 194 11.32 -9.99 1.84
CA LEU A 194 11.61 -11.14 2.71
C LEU A 194 13.04 -11.13 3.30
N ILE A 195 13.96 -10.35 2.74
CA ILE A 195 15.30 -10.22 3.30
C ILE A 195 15.29 -9.01 4.24
N LEU A 196 15.33 -9.32 5.53
CA LEU A 196 15.55 -8.38 6.64
C LEU A 196 17.03 -8.30 6.96
#